data_AF-A0A8X8CC32-F1
#
_entry.id   AF-A0A8X8CC32-F1
#
_cell.length_a   1.000
_cell.length_b   1.000
_cell.length_c   1.000
_cell.angle_alpha   90.00
_cell.angle_beta   90.00
_cell.angle_gamma   90.00
#
_symmetry.space_group_name_H-M   'P 1'
#
loop_
_entity.id
_entity.type
_entity.pdbx_description
1 polymer ?
#
loop_
_entity_poly.entity_id
_entity_poly.type
_entity_poly.pdbx_seq_one_letter_code
_entity_poly.pdbx_strand_id
1 'polypeptide(L)'
;MGGGTEAFPDLGRHCQHSECKQLDFLPFNCNGCRKVFCLEHRSYKSHECPKSDDKSRKVVVCEICSVSIETTGCNEDAERVVLLKHEKSGDCDPRKKKKKKPTCAVKRCKEILTFSNTCTCKTCQLKVCLKHRFPADHACKKYHPLQYM
;
A
#
# COMPACT_ATOMS: atom_id res chain seq x y z
N MET A 1 31.98 16.24 -0.95
CA MET A 1 31.10 17.41 -0.79
C MET A 1 29.72 16.88 -0.47
N GLY A 2 29.28 17.04 0.79
CA GLY A 2 27.99 16.56 1.28
C GLY A 2 26.87 17.40 0.68
N GLY A 3 25.89 16.75 0.06
CA GLY A 3 24.69 17.42 -0.41
C GLY A 3 23.69 17.45 0.72
N GLY A 4 23.81 18.37 1.66
CA GLY A 4 22.90 18.51 2.81
C GLY A 4 22.61 19.97 3.11
N THR A 5 21.83 20.24 4.15
CA THR A 5 21.59 21.60 4.65
C THR A 5 22.70 22.00 5.64
N GLU A 6 22.83 23.29 5.97
CA GLU A 6 23.85 23.76 6.94
C GLU A 6 23.78 23.06 8.30
N ALA A 7 22.56 22.68 8.73
CA ALA A 7 22.34 21.94 9.98
C ALA A 7 22.55 20.42 9.84
N PHE A 8 22.44 19.87 8.62
CA PHE A 8 22.59 18.44 8.34
C PHE A 8 23.36 18.23 7.03
N PRO A 9 24.69 18.39 7.04
CA PRO A 9 25.52 18.41 5.83
C PRO A 9 25.54 17.07 5.06
N ASP A 10 25.17 15.98 5.73
CA ASP A 10 25.11 14.63 5.16
C ASP A 10 23.67 14.13 4.93
N LEU A 11 22.69 15.03 4.93
CA LEU A 11 21.28 14.67 4.78
C LEU A 11 20.92 14.38 3.32
N GLY A 12 20.48 13.15 3.06
CA GLY A 12 20.03 12.72 1.73
C GLY A 12 21.14 12.07 0.91
N ARG A 13 20.79 11.62 -0.30
CA ARG A 13 21.71 10.97 -1.23
C ARG A 13 21.43 11.40 -2.66
N HIS A 14 22.48 11.52 -3.45
CA HIS A 14 22.34 11.81 -4.87
C HIS A 14 21.86 10.57 -5.63
N CYS A 15 20.97 10.79 -6.60
CA CYS A 15 20.57 9.78 -7.57
C CYS A 15 21.79 9.25 -8.33
N GLN A 16 21.86 7.92 -8.51
CA GLN A 16 22.94 7.24 -9.23
C GLN A 16 22.59 6.91 -10.69
N HIS A 17 21.54 7.53 -11.22
CA HIS A 17 21.24 7.50 -12.66
C HIS A 17 22.24 8.41 -13.41
N SER A 18 22.69 7.99 -14.59
CA SER A 18 23.75 8.68 -15.35
C SER A 18 23.42 10.15 -15.64
N GLU A 19 22.16 10.42 -15.95
CA GLU A 19 21.68 11.75 -16.34
C GLU A 19 21.05 12.54 -15.18
N CYS A 20 20.95 11.95 -13.99
CA CYS A 20 20.31 12.58 -12.83
C CYS A 20 21.28 12.78 -11.68
N LYS A 21 21.49 14.03 -11.28
CA LYS A 21 22.29 14.40 -10.11
C LYS A 21 21.44 15.00 -9.00
N GLN A 22 20.15 14.68 -8.97
CA GLN A 22 19.25 15.18 -7.94
C GLN A 22 19.64 14.62 -6.58
N LEU A 23 19.78 15.51 -5.60
CA LEU A 23 19.86 15.15 -4.19
C LEU A 23 18.45 14.85 -3.67
N ASP A 24 18.22 13.63 -3.21
CA ASP A 24 16.94 13.21 -2.65
C ASP A 24 17.09 12.94 -1.15
N PHE A 25 16.16 13.48 -0.35
CA PHE A 25 16.15 13.29 1.10
C PHE A 25 15.45 12.00 1.53
N LEU A 26 14.74 11.35 0.60
CA LEU A 26 14.11 10.03 0.76
C LEU A 26 14.63 9.06 -0.32
N PRO A 27 15.95 8.76 -0.31
CA PRO A 27 16.56 7.93 -1.33
C PRO A 27 15.99 6.51 -1.38
N PHE A 28 15.82 5.98 -2.59
CA PHE A 28 15.32 4.63 -2.84
C PHE A 28 16.47 3.68 -3.22
N ASN A 29 16.63 2.59 -2.47
CA ASN A 29 17.61 1.56 -2.77
C ASN A 29 16.99 0.49 -3.67
N CYS A 30 17.55 0.30 -4.87
CA CYS A 30 17.12 -0.77 -5.75
C CYS A 30 17.60 -2.14 -5.22
N ASN A 31 16.69 -3.05 -4.88
CA ASN A 31 17.01 -4.42 -4.45
C ASN A 31 17.68 -5.28 -5.55
N GLY A 32 17.61 -4.88 -6.83
CA GLY A 32 18.28 -5.55 -7.94
C GLY A 32 19.75 -5.12 -8.04
N CYS A 33 20.00 -3.87 -8.45
CA CYS A 33 21.35 -3.36 -8.70
C CYS A 33 22.05 -2.76 -7.46
N ARG A 34 21.35 -2.61 -6.32
CA ARG A 34 21.83 -2.05 -5.05
C ARG A 34 22.30 -0.58 -5.11
N LYS A 35 21.97 0.13 -6.20
CA LYS A 35 22.19 1.57 -6.34
C LYS A 35 21.03 2.37 -5.72
N VAL A 36 21.30 3.64 -5.44
CA VAL A 36 20.39 4.61 -4.84
C VAL A 36 19.83 5.56 -5.90
N PHE A 37 18.53 5.83 -5.86
CA PHE A 37 17.82 6.66 -6.85
C PHE A 37 16.83 7.63 -6.17
N CYS A 38 16.53 8.74 -6.85
CA CYS A 38 15.46 9.66 -6.45
C CYS A 38 14.07 9.11 -6.78
N LEU A 39 13.01 9.84 -6.39
CA LEU A 39 11.61 9.46 -6.65
C LEU A 39 11.34 9.09 -8.11
N GLU A 40 11.83 9.89 -9.06
CA GLU A 40 11.61 9.70 -10.50
C GLU A 40 12.34 8.46 -11.04
N HIS A 41 13.48 8.10 -10.46
CA HIS A 41 14.32 7.00 -10.93
C HIS A 41 14.19 5.71 -10.09
N ARG A 42 13.27 5.66 -9.13
CA ARG A 42 13.12 4.53 -8.17
C ARG A 42 12.71 3.21 -8.81
N SER A 43 12.03 3.24 -9.96
CA SER A 43 11.52 2.02 -10.61
C SER A 43 12.62 1.32 -11.41
N TYR A 44 12.55 0.01 -11.59
CA TYR A 44 13.56 -0.71 -12.39
C TYR A 44 13.66 -0.19 -13.84
N LYS A 45 12.53 0.21 -14.44
CA LYS A 45 12.49 0.72 -15.81
C LYS A 45 13.14 2.09 -15.92
N SER A 46 12.85 2.98 -14.98
CA SER A 46 13.35 4.37 -15.01
C SER A 46 14.87 4.48 -14.86
N HIS A 47 15.56 3.47 -14.34
CA HIS A 47 17.03 3.47 -14.27
C HIS A 47 17.69 2.33 -15.04
N GLU A 48 16.93 1.71 -15.95
CA GLU A 48 17.43 0.62 -16.81
C GLU A 48 18.14 -0.48 -16.00
N CYS A 49 17.45 -0.98 -14.97
CA CYS A 49 18.07 -1.91 -14.04
C CYS A 49 18.54 -3.19 -14.75
N PRO A 50 19.80 -3.60 -14.60
CA PRO A 50 20.30 -4.85 -15.18
C PRO A 50 19.67 -6.11 -14.55
N LYS A 51 18.94 -5.96 -13.44
CA LYS A 51 18.27 -7.05 -12.69
C LYS A 51 16.78 -6.75 -12.50
N SER A 52 16.14 -6.17 -13.52
CA SER A 52 14.74 -5.71 -13.50
C SER A 52 13.71 -6.84 -13.37
N ASP A 53 14.06 -8.07 -13.72
CA ASP A 53 13.09 -9.13 -13.97
C ASP A 53 12.84 -10.09 -12.79
N ASP A 54 13.71 -10.11 -11.78
CA ASP A 54 13.83 -11.32 -10.95
C ASP A 54 12.71 -11.53 -9.92
N LYS A 55 12.01 -10.48 -9.42
CA LYS A 55 11.14 -10.61 -8.22
C LYS A 55 9.91 -9.70 -8.17
N SER A 56 9.45 -9.17 -9.31
CA SER A 56 8.24 -8.34 -9.31
C SER A 56 7.02 -9.19 -8.96
N ARG A 57 6.37 -8.89 -7.84
CA ARG A 57 5.10 -9.51 -7.46
C ARG A 57 4.01 -8.98 -8.38
N LYS A 58 3.26 -9.88 -9.00
CA LYS A 58 2.05 -9.56 -9.74
C LYS A 58 0.85 -10.16 -9.03
N VAL A 59 -0.31 -9.51 -9.17
CA VAL A 59 -1.58 -10.00 -8.64
C VAL A 59 -2.50 -10.29 -9.82
N VAL A 60 -2.91 -11.54 -9.96
CA VAL A 60 -3.93 -11.95 -10.93
C VAL A 60 -5.25 -12.09 -10.21
N VAL A 61 -6.33 -11.59 -10.79
CA VAL A 61 -7.69 -11.72 -10.25
C VAL A 61 -8.38 -12.87 -10.97
N CYS A 62 -8.93 -13.82 -10.23
CA CYS A 62 -9.78 -14.86 -10.81
C CYS A 62 -11.14 -14.26 -11.18
N GLU A 63 -11.55 -14.37 -12.44
CA GLU A 63 -12.85 -13.84 -12.91
C GLU A 63 -14.06 -14.65 -12.42
N ILE A 64 -13.86 -15.91 -12.00
CA ILE A 64 -14.93 -16.80 -11.52
C ILE A 64 -15.30 -16.50 -10.07
N CYS A 65 -14.30 -16.35 -9.19
CA CYS A 65 -14.51 -16.20 -7.74
C CYS A 65 -14.02 -14.86 -7.18
N SER A 66 -13.42 -13.98 -8.01
CA SER A 66 -12.84 -12.68 -7.60
C SER A 66 -11.71 -12.76 -6.56
N VAL A 67 -11.08 -13.92 -6.35
CA VAL A 67 -9.91 -14.07 -5.48
C VAL A 67 -8.68 -13.45 -6.15
N SER A 68 -7.91 -12.68 -5.39
CA SER A 68 -6.61 -12.14 -5.79
C SER A 68 -5.51 -13.15 -5.47
N ILE A 69 -4.74 -13.55 -6.48
CA ILE A 69 -3.67 -14.54 -6.37
C ILE A 69 -2.33 -13.85 -6.65
N GLU A 70 -1.43 -13.86 -5.67
CA GLU A 70 -0.08 -13.32 -5.81
C GLU A 70 0.82 -14.32 -6.55
N THR A 71 1.55 -13.86 -7.56
CA THR A 71 2.57 -14.64 -8.27
C THR A 71 3.89 -13.88 -8.34
N THR A 72 4.99 -14.63 -8.35
CA THR A 72 6.35 -14.10 -8.48
C THR A 72 6.94 -14.58 -9.80
N GLY A 73 7.48 -13.65 -10.59
CA GLY A 73 8.14 -13.95 -11.85
C GLY A 73 7.34 -13.53 -13.08
N CYS A 74 8.04 -13.04 -14.10
CA CYS A 74 7.50 -12.65 -15.39
C CYS A 74 7.68 -13.79 -16.39
N ASN A 75 6.60 -14.53 -16.67
CA ASN A 75 6.38 -15.09 -18.00
C ASN A 75 4.88 -14.95 -18.27
N GLU A 76 4.48 -14.65 -19.50
CA GLU A 76 3.08 -14.50 -19.88
C GLU A 76 2.27 -15.79 -19.61
N ASP A 77 2.95 -16.93 -19.67
CA ASP A 77 2.39 -18.23 -19.31
C ASP A 77 2.19 -18.43 -17.80
N ALA A 78 2.85 -17.64 -16.95
CA ALA A 78 2.76 -17.77 -15.50
C ALA A 78 1.36 -17.40 -14.97
N GLU A 79 0.72 -16.37 -15.54
CA GLU A 79 -0.62 -15.93 -15.13
C GLU A 79 -1.66 -17.01 -15.42
N ARG A 80 -1.63 -17.58 -16.64
CA ARG A 80 -2.50 -18.69 -17.06
C ARG A 80 -2.30 -19.93 -16.20
N VAL A 81 -1.04 -20.30 -15.92
CA VAL A 81 -0.72 -21.46 -15.07
C VAL A 81 -1.23 -21.25 -13.63
N VAL A 82 -1.13 -20.04 -13.09
CA VAL A 82 -1.62 -19.71 -11.74
C VAL A 82 -3.15 -19.80 -11.67
N LEU A 83 -3.86 -19.29 -12.67
CA LEU A 83 -5.33 -19.41 -12.74
C LEU A 83 -5.77 -20.88 -12.87
N LEU A 84 -5.14 -21.65 -13.76
CA LEU A 84 -5.44 -23.08 -13.92
C LEU A 84 -5.18 -23.88 -12.65
N LYS A 85 -4.12 -23.55 -11.90
CA LYS A 85 -3.84 -24.18 -10.59
C LYS A 85 -4.93 -23.84 -9.58
N HIS A 86 -5.37 -22.59 -9.52
CA HIS A 86 -6.45 -22.15 -8.64
C HIS A 86 -7.79 -22.82 -8.95
N GLU A 87 -8.11 -23.02 -10.23
CA GLU A 87 -9.31 -23.77 -10.65
C GLU A 87 -9.20 -25.25 -10.28
N LYS A 88 -8.03 -25.88 -10.47
CA LYS A 88 -7.82 -27.30 -10.18
C LYS A 88 -7.69 -27.63 -8.70
N SER A 89 -7.25 -26.71 -7.85
CA SER A 89 -7.04 -26.97 -6.42
C SER A 89 -8.35 -27.04 -5.63
N GLY A 90 -9.49 -26.67 -6.23
CA GLY A 90 -10.79 -26.62 -5.54
C GLY A 90 -10.94 -25.41 -4.61
N ASP A 91 -9.95 -24.52 -4.56
CA ASP A 91 -10.03 -23.26 -3.82
C ASP A 91 -10.86 -22.18 -4.54
N CYS A 92 -11.11 -22.38 -5.83
CA CYS A 92 -11.98 -21.54 -6.64
C CYS A 92 -13.44 -21.78 -6.28
N ASP A 93 -13.99 -20.94 -5.39
CA ASP A 93 -15.39 -21.03 -4.97
C ASP A 93 -16.20 -19.83 -5.51
N PRO A 94 -17.00 -20.01 -6.57
CA PRO A 94 -17.84 -18.94 -7.12
C PRO A 94 -18.93 -18.44 -6.14
N ARG A 95 -19.22 -19.19 -5.07
CA ARG A 95 -20.20 -18.81 -4.05
C ARG A 95 -19.61 -17.92 -2.97
N LYS A 96 -18.27 -17.82 -2.85
CA LYS A 96 -17.60 -16.82 -2.00
C LYS A 96 -17.75 -15.44 -2.64
N LYS A 97 -18.98 -14.90 -2.61
CA LYS A 97 -19.27 -13.52 -3.00
C LYS A 97 -18.34 -12.59 -2.22
N LYS A 98 -17.85 -11.53 -2.88
CA LYS A 98 -17.12 -10.41 -2.27
C LYS A 98 -17.78 -10.06 -0.93
N LYS A 99 -17.13 -10.38 0.20
CA LYS A 99 -17.61 -9.91 1.51
C LYS A 99 -17.68 -8.39 1.40
N LYS A 100 -18.88 -7.81 1.62
CA LYS A 100 -19.04 -6.36 1.59
C LYS A 100 -18.03 -5.79 2.57
N LYS A 101 -17.11 -4.96 2.06
CA LYS A 101 -16.11 -4.33 2.91
C LYS A 101 -16.85 -3.46 3.94
N PRO A 102 -16.48 -3.53 5.22
CA PRO A 102 -17.13 -2.71 6.24
C PRO A 102 -16.94 -1.22 5.89
N THR A 103 -17.96 -0.41 6.08
CA THR A 103 -17.89 1.05 5.90
C THR A 103 -17.91 1.74 7.26
N CYS A 104 -17.44 2.98 7.30
CA CYS A 104 -17.47 3.78 8.52
C CYS A 104 -18.89 3.86 9.10
N ALA A 105 -19.01 3.67 10.42
CA ALA A 105 -20.30 3.70 11.11
C ALA A 105 -20.95 5.09 11.21
N VAL A 106 -20.23 6.17 10.87
CA VAL A 106 -20.75 7.54 10.92
C VAL A 106 -21.73 7.79 9.78
N LYS A 107 -22.90 8.36 10.10
CA LYS A 107 -23.93 8.70 9.09
C LYS A 107 -23.32 9.58 8.00
N ARG A 108 -23.66 9.28 6.74
CA ARG A 108 -23.16 9.96 5.52
C ARG A 108 -21.68 9.75 5.21
N CYS A 109 -20.91 9.03 6.03
CA CYS A 109 -19.55 8.61 5.69
C CYS A 109 -19.57 7.31 4.86
N LYS A 110 -19.03 7.36 3.64
CA LYS A 110 -18.94 6.18 2.74
C LYS A 110 -17.53 5.56 2.69
N GLU A 111 -16.65 6.00 3.59
CA GLU A 111 -15.26 5.52 3.64
C GLU A 111 -15.22 4.03 3.96
N ILE A 112 -14.49 3.26 3.14
CA ILE A 112 -14.33 1.82 3.33
C ILE A 112 -13.26 1.58 4.39
N LEU A 113 -13.60 0.79 5.40
CA LEU A 113 -12.70 0.41 6.48
C LEU A 113 -11.75 -0.69 6.00
N THR A 114 -10.46 -0.33 5.97
CA THR A 114 -9.34 -1.23 5.68
C THR A 114 -8.50 -1.41 6.95
N PHE A 115 -7.54 -2.34 6.93
CA PHE A 115 -6.61 -2.50 8.05
C PHE A 115 -5.91 -1.19 8.45
N SER A 116 -5.53 -0.35 7.47
CA SER A 116 -4.76 0.88 7.73
C SER A 116 -5.61 2.08 8.14
N ASN A 117 -6.91 2.10 7.79
CA ASN A 117 -7.79 3.26 8.03
C ASN A 117 -8.87 2.98 9.09
N THR A 118 -8.86 1.81 9.73
CA THR A 118 -9.85 1.47 10.77
C THR A 118 -9.34 1.89 12.14
N CYS A 119 -10.14 2.70 12.84
CA CYS A 119 -9.96 2.99 14.24
C CYS A 119 -11.14 2.44 15.05
N THR A 120 -10.84 1.74 16.14
CA THR A 120 -11.85 1.33 17.12
C THR A 120 -11.87 2.34 18.26
N CYS A 121 -13.01 2.99 18.48
CA CYS A 121 -13.14 3.96 19.57
C CYS A 121 -13.04 3.24 20.93
N LYS A 122 -12.13 3.69 21.80
CA LYS A 122 -11.91 3.04 23.12
C LYS A 122 -13.14 3.13 24.03
N THR A 123 -13.98 4.14 23.87
CA THR A 123 -15.12 4.41 24.75
C THR A 123 -16.38 3.67 24.32
N CYS A 124 -16.71 3.68 23.02
CA CYS A 124 -17.95 3.10 22.48
C CYS A 124 -17.73 1.85 21.60
N GLN A 125 -16.49 1.44 21.37
CA GLN A 125 -16.10 0.27 20.57
C GLN A 125 -16.57 0.29 19.10
N LEU A 126 -17.05 1.43 18.60
CA LEU A 126 -17.41 1.61 17.20
C LEU A 126 -16.16 1.65 16.31
N LYS A 127 -16.22 0.96 15.17
CA LYS A 127 -15.20 1.03 14.11
C LYS A 127 -15.52 2.18 13.17
N VAL A 128 -14.60 3.12 13.06
CA VAL A 128 -14.71 4.36 12.30
C VAL A 128 -13.46 4.59 11.46
N CYS A 129 -13.52 5.45 10.44
CA CYS A 129 -12.35 5.80 9.64
C CYS A 129 -11.45 6.81 10.37
N LEU A 130 -10.24 7.06 9.88
CA LEU A 130 -9.31 8.02 10.49
C LEU A 130 -9.86 9.44 10.60
N LYS A 131 -10.75 9.85 9.66
CA LYS A 131 -11.42 11.16 9.70
C LYS A 131 -12.41 11.28 10.86
N HIS A 132 -12.93 10.17 11.36
CA HIS A 132 -13.87 10.14 12.48
C HIS A 132 -13.28 9.48 13.74
N ARG A 133 -11.94 9.46 13.87
CA ARG A 133 -11.25 8.77 14.96
C ARG A 133 -11.50 9.39 16.33
N PHE A 134 -11.78 10.69 16.41
CA PHE A 134 -12.01 11.34 17.70
C PHE A 134 -13.48 11.19 18.13
N PRO A 135 -13.76 11.17 19.45
CA PRO A 135 -15.11 11.01 19.96
C PRO A 135 -16.14 12.03 19.44
N ALA A 136 -15.71 13.27 19.19
CA ALA A 136 -16.54 14.35 18.66
C ALA A 136 -16.99 14.08 17.21
N ASP A 137 -16.17 13.41 16.41
CA ASP A 137 -16.40 13.22 14.97
C ASP A 137 -17.38 12.09 14.64
N HIS A 138 -17.69 11.21 15.60
CA HIS A 138 -18.62 10.09 15.39
C HIS A 138 -19.80 10.07 16.34
N ALA A 139 -20.12 11.22 16.96
CA ALA A 139 -21.18 11.36 17.96
C ALA A 139 -21.10 10.23 19.00
N CYS A 140 -19.92 10.07 19.60
CA CYS A 140 -19.64 8.97 20.52
C CYS A 140 -20.65 8.97 21.68
N LYS A 141 -21.41 7.87 21.82
CA LYS A 141 -22.49 7.74 22.83
C LYS A 141 -22.06 7.98 24.27
N LYS A 142 -20.76 7.82 24.58
CA LYS A 142 -20.19 7.99 25.92
C LYS A 142 -19.30 9.24 26.05
N TYR A 143 -19.28 10.08 25.03
CA TYR A 143 -18.54 11.34 25.06
C TYR A 143 -19.50 12.45 25.49
N HIS A 144 -19.40 12.83 26.76
CA HIS A 144 -19.86 14.12 27.22
C HIS A 144 -18.68 15.08 27.09
N PRO A 145 -18.71 16.08 26.18
CA PRO A 145 -17.77 17.18 26.28
C PRO A 145 -18.01 17.79 27.66
N LEU A 146 -16.98 17.81 28.52
CA LEU A 146 -17.07 18.53 29.79
C LEU A 146 -17.49 19.96 29.45
N GLN A 147 -18.68 20.31 29.91
CA GLN A 147 -19.21 21.66 29.91
C GLN A 147 -18.30 22.43 30.86
N TYR A 148 -17.28 23.09 30.32
CA TYR A 148 -16.52 24.09 31.06
C TYR A 148 -17.47 25.29 31.24
N MET A 149 -18.22 25.27 32.34
CA MET A 149 -18.64 26.47 33.06
C MET A 149 -17.59 26.79 34.10
#